data_AF-A0A2T0WHQ0-F1
#
_entry.id   AF-A0A2T0WHQ0-F1
#
_cell.length_a   1.000
_cell.length_b   1.000
_cell.length_c   1.000
_cell.angle_alpha   90.00
_cell.angle_beta   90.00
_cell.angle_gamma   90.00
#
_symmetry.space_group_name_H-M   'P 1'
#
loop_
_entity.id
_entity.type
_entity.pdbx_description
1 polymer ?
#
loop_
_entity_poly.entity_id
_entity_poly.type
_entity_poly.pdbx_seq_one_letter_code
_entity_poly.pdbx_strand_id
1 'polypeptide(L)'
;MKKSLAILIIAVFVFGCVDDELKVDLDVNQELAFEGTFQTSGSDEDLFEEVALKISNGFYKTTTSLPFGYGAGKLEVSGNSINFIDTLFFPVPALFGPSYVLSGEHHYEYNGQQLKIWRTKNVGSIEYNLRIME
;
A
#
# COMPACT_ATOMS: atom_id res chain seq x y z
N MET A 1 63.87 -25.69 17.90
CA MET A 1 62.58 -25.05 18.25
C MET A 1 62.48 -23.73 17.49
N LYS A 2 61.77 -23.68 16.36
CA LYS A 2 61.57 -22.44 15.57
C LYS A 2 60.13 -21.98 15.79
N LYS A 3 59.97 -20.75 16.28
CA LYS A 3 58.69 -20.15 16.67
C LYS A 3 57.91 -19.77 15.41
N SER A 4 56.67 -20.22 15.34
CA SER A 4 55.66 -19.86 14.35
C SER A 4 55.34 -18.36 14.41
N LEU A 5 55.12 -17.73 13.27
CA LEU A 5 54.42 -16.46 13.17
C LEU A 5 53.40 -16.57 12.04
N ALA A 6 52.18 -17.00 12.41
CA ALA A 6 51.03 -16.98 11.51
C ALA A 6 50.38 -15.59 11.62
N ILE A 7 50.42 -14.81 10.53
CA ILE A 7 49.70 -13.55 10.42
C ILE A 7 48.29 -13.88 9.94
N LEU A 8 47.31 -13.77 10.84
CA LEU A 8 45.89 -13.93 10.54
C LEU A 8 45.39 -12.60 9.94
N ILE A 9 45.10 -12.60 8.64
CA ILE A 9 44.44 -11.49 7.95
C ILE A 9 42.96 -11.57 8.30
N ILE A 10 42.49 -10.66 9.15
CA ILE A 10 41.06 -10.49 9.42
C ILE A 10 40.49 -9.64 8.29
N ALA A 11 39.83 -10.29 7.32
CA ALA A 11 39.00 -9.63 6.34
C ALA A 11 37.72 -9.14 7.03
N VAL A 12 37.65 -7.84 7.28
CA VAL A 12 36.42 -7.18 7.73
C VAL A 12 35.46 -7.16 6.54
N PHE A 13 34.54 -8.12 6.49
CA PHE A 13 33.38 -8.04 5.62
C PHE A 13 32.50 -6.91 6.12
N VAL A 14 32.59 -5.75 5.46
CA VAL A 14 31.57 -4.71 5.55
C VAL A 14 30.36 -5.24 4.80
N PHE A 15 29.49 -5.96 5.51
CA PHE A 15 28.14 -6.21 5.02
C PHE A 15 27.47 -4.83 4.95
N GLY A 16 27.25 -4.36 3.73
CA GLY A 16 26.41 -3.21 3.48
C GLY A 16 25.06 -3.47 4.15
N CYS A 17 24.68 -2.59 5.06
CA CYS A 17 23.30 -2.49 5.51
C CYS A 17 22.51 -2.06 4.27
N VAL A 18 21.99 -3.04 3.52
CA VAL A 18 20.86 -2.80 2.65
C VAL A 18 19.76 -2.46 3.63
N ASP A 19 19.28 -1.20 3.62
CA ASP A 19 18.05 -0.82 4.29
C ASP A 19 16.91 -1.58 3.59
N ASP A 20 16.79 -2.86 3.91
CA ASP A 20 15.54 -3.58 3.81
C ASP A 20 14.67 -2.94 4.90
N GLU A 21 13.95 -1.87 4.54
CA GLU A 21 12.82 -1.42 5.33
C GLU A 21 12.05 -2.68 5.73
N LEU A 22 11.98 -2.95 7.04
CA LEU A 22 11.50 -4.20 7.58
C LEU A 22 10.04 -4.35 7.16
N LYS A 23 9.78 -5.07 6.07
CA LYS A 23 8.42 -5.28 5.54
C LYS A 23 7.69 -6.14 6.56
N VAL A 24 6.69 -5.56 7.20
CA VAL A 24 5.84 -6.20 8.21
C VAL A 24 4.48 -6.47 7.60
N ASP A 25 3.84 -7.55 8.04
CA ASP A 25 2.48 -7.86 7.60
C ASP A 25 1.50 -6.81 8.12
N LEU A 26 0.51 -6.47 7.30
CA LEU A 26 -0.56 -5.55 7.69
C LEU A 26 -1.54 -6.27 8.63
N ASP A 27 -1.55 -5.89 9.90
CA ASP A 27 -2.53 -6.41 10.86
C ASP A 27 -3.87 -5.67 10.71
N VAL A 28 -4.78 -6.27 9.94
CA VAL A 28 -6.11 -5.70 9.67
C VAL A 28 -7.01 -5.64 10.90
N ASN A 29 -6.65 -6.30 12.00
CA ASN A 29 -7.44 -6.25 13.24
C ASN A 29 -7.12 -5.02 14.09
N GLN A 30 -6.02 -4.31 13.78
CA GLN A 30 -5.68 -3.07 14.45
C GLN A 30 -6.46 -1.90 13.86
N GLU A 31 -6.64 -0.86 14.68
CA GLU A 31 -7.12 0.42 14.21
C GLU A 31 -5.96 1.19 13.58
N LEU A 32 -6.02 1.34 12.26
CA LEU A 32 -5.03 2.06 11.47
C LEU A 32 -5.73 3.13 10.64
N ALA A 33 -5.17 4.34 10.63
CA ALA A 33 -5.61 5.42 9.78
C ALA A 33 -4.45 5.86 8.90
N PHE A 34 -4.73 6.08 7.62
CA PHE A 34 -3.75 6.50 6.64
C PHE A 34 -4.27 7.67 5.82
N GLU A 35 -3.35 8.51 5.38
CA GLU A 35 -3.59 9.58 4.40
C GLU A 35 -2.49 9.62 3.34
N GLY A 36 -2.81 10.14 2.17
CA GLY A 36 -1.86 10.25 1.08
C GLY A 36 -2.55 10.51 -0.23
N THR A 37 -2.04 9.92 -1.30
CA THR A 37 -2.54 10.21 -2.64
C THR A 37 -2.66 8.95 -3.48
N PHE A 38 -3.48 9.03 -4.53
CA PHE A 38 -3.46 8.08 -5.63
C PHE A 38 -2.98 8.75 -6.91
N GLN A 39 -2.38 7.96 -7.78
CA GLN A 39 -2.01 8.35 -9.13
C GLN A 39 -2.48 7.30 -10.15
N THR A 40 -3.08 7.73 -11.25
CA THR A 40 -3.24 6.88 -12.44
C THR A 40 -2.08 7.13 -13.39
N SER A 41 -1.62 6.07 -14.05
CA SER A 41 -0.55 6.19 -15.05
C SER A 41 -0.81 5.29 -16.24
N GLY A 42 -0.44 5.75 -17.44
CA GLY A 42 -0.53 4.93 -18.67
C GLY A 42 -1.97 4.66 -19.12
N SER A 43 -2.91 5.51 -18.72
CA SER A 43 -4.29 5.58 -19.23
C SER A 43 -4.53 6.92 -19.94
N ASP A 44 -5.70 7.08 -20.57
CA ASP A 44 -6.06 8.31 -21.28
C ASP A 44 -6.09 9.56 -20.37
N GLU A 45 -6.17 9.37 -19.04
CA GLU A 45 -6.07 10.41 -18.03
C GLU A 45 -5.06 9.99 -16.93
N ASP A 46 -4.08 10.85 -16.68
CA ASP A 46 -3.17 10.78 -15.54
C ASP A 46 -3.71 11.71 -14.45
N LEU A 47 -4.40 11.13 -13.47
CA LEU A 47 -5.02 11.81 -12.34
C LEU A 47 -4.15 11.65 -11.10
N PHE A 48 -4.14 12.68 -10.24
CA PHE A 48 -3.47 12.66 -8.95
C PHE A 48 -4.31 13.37 -7.91
N GLU A 49 -4.67 12.66 -6.84
CA GLU A 49 -5.72 13.10 -5.91
C GLU A 49 -5.47 12.58 -4.50
N GLU A 50 -6.09 13.21 -3.50
CA GLU A 50 -5.95 12.86 -2.08
C GLU A 50 -6.79 11.63 -1.72
N VAL A 51 -6.29 10.83 -0.77
CA VAL A 51 -6.93 9.62 -0.25
C VAL A 51 -6.75 9.56 1.26
N ALA A 52 -7.84 9.25 1.96
CA ALA A 52 -7.82 8.80 3.34
C ALA A 52 -8.37 7.38 3.44
N LEU A 53 -7.72 6.53 4.23
CA LEU A 53 -8.09 5.15 4.47
C LEU A 53 -8.08 4.89 5.98
N LYS A 54 -9.17 4.30 6.49
CA LYS A 54 -9.24 3.79 7.85
C LYS A 54 -9.51 2.30 7.82
N ILE A 55 -8.77 1.55 8.62
CA ILE A 55 -8.87 0.11 8.82
C ILE A 55 -9.20 -0.12 10.29
N SER A 56 -10.16 -0.99 10.57
CA SER A 56 -10.47 -1.44 11.93
C SER A 56 -11.15 -2.79 11.85
N ASN A 57 -10.62 -3.78 12.59
CA ASN A 57 -11.25 -5.10 12.76
C ASN A 57 -11.62 -5.81 11.43
N GLY A 58 -10.75 -5.73 10.42
CA GLY A 58 -10.98 -6.34 9.11
C GLY A 58 -11.95 -5.56 8.21
N PHE A 59 -12.35 -4.35 8.59
CA PHE A 59 -13.17 -3.45 7.78
C PHE A 59 -12.37 -2.23 7.35
N TYR A 60 -12.74 -1.66 6.22
CA TYR A 60 -12.19 -0.40 5.74
C TYR A 60 -13.26 0.66 5.52
N LYS A 61 -12.83 1.91 5.57
CA LYS A 61 -13.53 3.09 5.07
C LYS A 61 -12.52 3.96 4.33
N THR A 62 -12.85 4.40 3.13
CA THR A 62 -11.97 5.24 2.32
C THR A 62 -12.73 6.42 1.73
N THR A 63 -12.06 7.56 1.65
CA THR A 63 -12.53 8.78 0.98
C THR A 63 -11.44 9.31 0.08
N THR A 64 -11.80 9.87 -1.08
CA THR A 64 -10.89 10.60 -1.96
C THR A 64 -11.39 12.03 -2.18
N SER A 65 -10.54 12.90 -2.72
CA SER A 65 -10.93 14.25 -3.14
C SER A 65 -11.87 14.29 -4.36
N LEU A 66 -12.06 13.16 -5.05
CA LEU A 66 -12.97 13.09 -6.18
C LEU A 66 -14.45 13.02 -5.75
N PRO A 67 -15.36 13.58 -6.55
CA PRO A 67 -16.80 13.39 -6.36
C PRO A 67 -17.14 11.89 -6.29
N PHE A 68 -17.95 11.50 -5.30
CA PHE A 68 -18.36 10.10 -5.09
C PHE A 68 -17.20 9.13 -4.84
N GLY A 69 -16.01 9.62 -4.49
CA GLY A 69 -14.86 8.82 -4.09
C GLY A 69 -14.99 8.30 -2.67
N TYR A 70 -16.02 7.51 -2.37
CA TYR A 70 -16.25 6.92 -1.05
C TYR A 70 -16.46 5.42 -1.15
N GLY A 71 -15.73 4.65 -0.34
CA GLY A 71 -15.87 3.19 -0.28
C GLY A 71 -15.82 2.71 1.17
N ALA A 72 -16.52 1.62 1.48
CA ALA A 72 -16.42 0.98 2.79
C ALA A 72 -16.86 -0.47 2.70
N GLY A 73 -16.21 -1.33 3.45
CA GLY A 73 -16.52 -2.74 3.40
C GLY A 73 -15.50 -3.58 4.10
N LYS A 74 -15.25 -4.78 3.57
CA LYS A 74 -14.35 -5.75 4.18
C LYS A 74 -12.97 -5.72 3.55
N LEU A 75 -11.98 -6.08 4.34
CA LEU A 75 -10.61 -6.31 3.93
C LEU A 75 -10.29 -7.79 4.06
N GLU A 76 -9.71 -8.34 3.00
CA GLU A 76 -9.11 -9.66 3.04
C GLU A 76 -7.64 -9.54 2.62
N VAL A 77 -6.73 -10.05 3.44
CA VAL A 77 -5.29 -10.03 3.18
C VAL A 77 -4.80 -11.46 3.03
N SER A 78 -4.06 -11.72 1.96
CA SER A 78 -3.48 -13.03 1.67
C SER A 78 -2.15 -12.87 0.95
N GLY A 79 -1.04 -13.20 1.63
CA GLY A 79 0.31 -12.95 1.12
C GLY A 79 0.50 -11.46 0.86
N ASN A 80 0.93 -11.09 -0.35
CA ASN A 80 1.14 -9.69 -0.75
C ASN A 80 -0.06 -9.08 -1.48
N SER A 81 -1.24 -9.68 -1.34
CA SER A 81 -2.49 -9.18 -1.91
C SER A 81 -3.44 -8.72 -0.81
N ILE A 82 -4.09 -7.58 -1.05
CA ILE A 82 -5.15 -7.00 -0.24
C ILE A 82 -6.38 -6.81 -1.12
N ASN A 83 -7.50 -7.37 -0.70
CA ASN A 83 -8.77 -7.27 -1.40
C ASN A 83 -9.74 -6.40 -0.61
N PHE A 84 -10.14 -5.29 -1.21
CA PHE A 84 -11.16 -4.39 -0.66
C PHE A 84 -12.51 -4.76 -1.25
N ILE A 85 -13.37 -5.35 -0.43
CA ILE A 85 -14.70 -5.77 -0.83
C ILE A 85 -15.69 -4.68 -0.42
N ASP A 86 -16.01 -3.79 -1.35
CA ASP A 86 -16.96 -2.70 -1.12
C ASP A 86 -18.37 -3.28 -0.88
N THR A 87 -19.02 -2.81 0.18
CA THR A 87 -20.38 -3.22 0.54
C THR A 87 -21.39 -2.10 0.35
N LEU A 88 -20.91 -0.92 -0.04
CA LEU A 88 -21.75 0.22 -0.31
C LEU A 88 -22.33 0.11 -1.71
N PHE A 89 -23.64 0.28 -1.81
CA PHE A 89 -24.33 0.39 -3.09
C PHE A 89 -24.96 1.78 -3.19
N PHE A 90 -24.33 2.68 -3.93
CA PHE A 90 -24.85 4.01 -4.20
C PHE A 90 -25.01 4.24 -5.71
N PRO A 91 -26.11 4.86 -6.16
CA PRO A 91 -26.23 5.29 -7.54
C PRO A 91 -25.25 6.45 -7.79
N VAL A 92 -24.15 6.17 -8.49
CA VAL A 92 -23.19 7.19 -8.94
C VAL A 92 -23.59 7.62 -10.36
N PRO A 93 -23.79 8.92 -10.63
CA PRO A 93 -24.09 9.38 -11.98
C PRO A 93 -22.95 9.04 -12.95
N ALA A 94 -23.29 8.54 -14.15
CA ALA A 94 -22.31 8.06 -15.13
C ALA A 94 -21.26 9.11 -15.54
N LEU A 95 -21.58 10.40 -15.41
CA LEU A 95 -20.65 11.51 -15.67
C LEU A 95 -19.49 11.63 -14.68
N PHE A 96 -19.59 11.02 -13.50
CA PHE A 96 -18.49 10.99 -12.52
C PHE A 96 -17.57 9.77 -12.70
N GLY A 97 -17.80 8.97 -13.75
CA GLY A 97 -16.93 7.86 -14.12
C GLY A 97 -16.82 6.77 -13.04
N PRO A 98 -15.85 5.84 -13.17
CA PRO A 98 -15.56 4.90 -12.11
C PRO A 98 -14.92 5.67 -10.95
N SER A 99 -15.66 5.87 -9.86
CA SER A 99 -15.08 6.35 -8.60
C SER A 99 -13.84 5.50 -8.28
N TYR A 100 -12.66 6.11 -8.14
CA TYR A 100 -11.39 5.43 -7.88
C TYR A 100 -11.27 5.01 -6.41
N VAL A 101 -12.31 4.36 -5.90
CA VAL A 101 -12.31 3.72 -4.59
C VAL A 101 -11.42 2.48 -4.65
N LEU A 102 -10.89 2.07 -3.50
CA LEU A 102 -9.99 0.93 -3.34
C LEU A 102 -10.61 -0.42 -3.72
N SER A 103 -11.86 -0.48 -4.14
CA SER A 103 -12.58 -1.73 -4.45
C SER A 103 -11.80 -2.65 -5.39
N GLY A 104 -11.72 -3.92 -4.98
CA GLY A 104 -11.05 -5.00 -5.69
C GLY A 104 -9.68 -5.36 -5.09
N GLU A 105 -9.01 -6.28 -5.78
CA GLU A 105 -7.70 -6.79 -5.38
C GLU A 105 -6.57 -5.84 -5.78
N HIS A 106 -5.65 -5.62 -4.86
CA HIS A 106 -4.45 -4.83 -5.00
C HIS A 106 -3.26 -5.61 -4.47
N HIS A 107 -2.08 -5.36 -5.02
CA HIS A 107 -0.84 -5.72 -4.35
C HIS A 107 -0.53 -4.69 -3.27
N TYR A 108 0.14 -5.11 -2.20
CA TYR A 108 0.54 -4.18 -1.14
C TYR A 108 2.01 -4.36 -0.70
N GLU A 109 2.57 -3.26 -0.22
CA GLU A 109 3.78 -3.20 0.60
C GLU A 109 3.49 -2.37 1.85
N TYR A 110 3.85 -2.92 3.00
CA TYR A 110 3.68 -2.25 4.29
C TYR A 110 4.98 -2.37 5.10
N ASN A 111 5.46 -1.25 5.62
CA ASN A 111 6.70 -1.18 6.42
C ASN A 111 6.45 -0.71 7.87
N GLY A 112 5.19 -0.68 8.31
CA GLY A 112 4.80 -0.21 9.64
C GLY A 112 4.41 1.28 9.71
N GLN A 113 4.78 2.09 8.72
CA GLN A 113 4.45 3.52 8.64
C GLN A 113 3.82 3.92 7.31
N GLN A 114 4.22 3.27 6.24
CA GLN A 114 3.74 3.52 4.88
C GLN A 114 3.06 2.28 4.34
N LEU A 115 1.88 2.49 3.76
CA LEU A 115 1.11 1.48 3.03
C LEU A 115 1.05 1.91 1.57
N LYS A 116 1.76 1.16 0.72
CA LYS A 116 1.67 1.30 -0.73
C LYS A 116 0.78 0.19 -1.27
N ILE A 117 -0.24 0.54 -2.03
CA ILE A 117 -1.13 -0.42 -2.70
C ILE A 117 -1.30 -0.07 -4.18
N TRP A 118 -1.39 -1.05 -5.05
CA TRP A 118 -1.55 -0.80 -6.48
C TRP A 118 -2.26 -1.94 -7.20
N ARG A 119 -2.86 -1.61 -8.35
CA ARG A 119 -3.43 -2.58 -9.28
C ARG A 119 -3.11 -2.22 -10.73
N THR A 120 -2.80 -3.24 -11.52
CA THR A 120 -2.65 -3.12 -12.97
C THR A 120 -4.03 -3.22 -13.62
N LYS A 121 -4.30 -2.35 -14.60
CA LYS A 121 -5.52 -2.41 -15.42
C LYS A 121 -5.16 -2.92 -16.82
N ASN A 122 -6.18 -3.18 -17.64
CA ASN A 122 -5.98 -3.52 -19.06
C ASN A 122 -5.19 -2.42 -19.79
N VAL A 123 -5.40 -1.16 -19.42
CA VAL A 123 -4.65 0.02 -19.89
C VAL A 123 -4.31 0.86 -18.67
N GLY A 124 -3.02 0.92 -18.34
CA GLY A 124 -2.47 1.69 -17.22
C GLY A 124 -2.48 0.98 -15.86
N SER A 125 -2.24 1.76 -14.81
CA SER A 125 -2.23 1.30 -13.42
C SER A 125 -2.80 2.38 -12.50
N ILE A 126 -3.15 1.95 -11.28
CA ILE A 126 -3.41 2.87 -10.18
C ILE A 126 -2.49 2.51 -9.04
N GLU A 127 -1.83 3.51 -8.49
CA GLU A 127 -0.98 3.38 -7.31
C GLU A 127 -1.46 4.34 -6.23
N TYR A 128 -1.49 3.87 -4.98
CA TYR A 128 -1.79 4.64 -3.79
C TYR A 128 -0.56 4.64 -2.89
N ASN A 129 -0.17 5.83 -2.43
CA ASN A 129 0.95 6.03 -1.53
C ASN A 129 0.41 6.64 -0.24
N LEU A 130 0.27 5.83 0.82
CA LEU A 130 -0.41 6.20 2.05
C LEU A 130 0.55 6.15 3.23
N ARG A 131 0.41 7.11 4.16
CA ARG A 131 1.19 7.22 5.39
C ARG A 131 0.26 7.13 6.59
N ILE A 132 0.72 6.46 7.65
CA ILE A 132 -0.03 6.36 8.89
C ILE A 132 -0.25 7.75 9.49
N MET A 133 -1.47 8.01 9.96
CA MET A 133 -1.81 9.24 10.67
C MET A 133 -1.44 9.05 12.16
N GLU A 134 -0.64 9.97 12.70
CA GLU A 134 -0.30 10.03 14.13
C GLU A 134 -1.45 10.58 14.99
#